data_AF-A0AAD9MUU1-F1
#
_entry.id   AF-A0AAD9MUU1-F1
#
_cell.length_a   1.000
_cell.length_b   1.000
_cell.length_c   1.000
_cell.angle_alpha   90.00
_cell.angle_beta   90.00
_cell.angle_gamma   90.00
#
_symmetry.space_group_name_H-M   'P 1'
#
loop_
_entity.id
_entity.type
_entity.pdbx_description
1 polymer ?
#
loop_
_entity_poly.entity_id
_entity_poly.type
_entity_poly.pdbx_seq_one_letter_code
_entity_poly.pdbx_strand_id
1 'polypeptide(L)'
;VGNHIDIVTGKWIALDSGVGAGVDSYFEYLVKGSFLFPYPKLMEMFKGYLPAIEKYMKMDDWYMWVHMAKGSVTMPVFQSLDAYWPGLQVCGGNRGQTTVCLLSVFEWYHTALR
;
A
#
# COMPACT_ATOMS: atom_id res chain seq x y z
N VAL A 1 -4.56 -5.92 4.00
CA VAL A 1 -5.90 -6.11 4.61
C VAL A 1 -6.94 -6.14 3.49
N GLY A 2 -8.14 -6.68 3.73
CA GLY A 2 -9.22 -6.61 2.73
C GLY A 2 -9.72 -5.18 2.54
N ASN A 3 -10.49 -4.94 1.48
CA ASN A 3 -10.96 -3.58 1.16
C ASN A 3 -12.25 -3.21 1.93
N HIS A 4 -13.14 -4.18 2.20
CA HIS A 4 -14.42 -3.92 2.85
C HIS A 4 -14.67 -4.90 3.99
N ILE A 5 -15.09 -4.39 5.13
CA ILE A 5 -15.43 -5.15 6.34
C ILE A 5 -16.92 -4.99 6.65
N ASP A 6 -17.58 -6.11 6.95
CA ASP A 6 -18.94 -6.11 7.47
C ASP A 6 -18.93 -5.67 8.94
N ILE A 7 -19.70 -4.63 9.26
CA ILE A 7 -19.69 -4.00 10.59
C ILE A 7 -20.35 -4.85 11.69
N VAL A 8 -21.20 -5.80 11.33
CA VAL A 8 -21.92 -6.66 12.28
C VAL A 8 -21.08 -7.88 12.63
N THR A 9 -20.47 -8.50 11.62
CA THR A 9 -19.73 -9.75 11.74
C THR A 9 -18.22 -9.56 11.89
N GLY A 10 -17.69 -8.37 11.56
CA GLY A 10 -16.26 -8.08 11.53
C GLY A 10 -15.51 -8.83 10.43
N LYS A 11 -16.20 -9.43 9.46
CA LYS A 11 -15.59 -10.23 8.39
C LYS A 11 -15.30 -9.38 7.17
N TRP A 12 -14.18 -9.64 6.51
CA TRP A 12 -13.87 -9.07 5.20
C TRP A 12 -14.83 -9.63 4.15
N ILE A 13 -15.53 -8.73 3.43
CA ILE A 13 -16.47 -9.08 2.36
C ILE A 13 -15.90 -8.81 0.97
N ALA A 14 -14.98 -7.85 0.84
CA ALA A 14 -14.16 -7.66 -0.36
C ALA A 14 -12.74 -8.17 -0.05
N LEU A 15 -12.39 -9.29 -0.69
CA LEU A 15 -11.14 -10.01 -0.43
C LEU A 15 -9.96 -9.51 -1.27
N ASP A 16 -10.20 -8.60 -2.21
CA ASP A 16 -9.13 -7.89 -2.89
C ASP A 16 -8.38 -6.97 -1.93
N SER A 17 -7.07 -6.98 -2.04
CA SER A 17 -6.13 -6.27 -1.19
C SER A 17 -5.14 -5.53 -2.07
N GLY A 18 -4.99 -4.23 -1.84
CA GLY A 18 -4.00 -3.40 -2.50
C GLY A 18 -3.46 -2.36 -1.52
N VAL A 19 -2.67 -1.43 -2.02
CA VAL A 19 -2.22 -0.25 -1.26
C VAL A 19 -3.03 1.00 -1.60
N GLY A 20 -3.76 1.01 -2.71
CA GLY A 20 -4.53 2.16 -3.18
C GLY A 20 -5.97 2.23 -2.71
N ALA A 21 -6.84 2.53 -3.66
CA ALA A 21 -8.22 2.96 -3.43
C ALA A 21 -8.98 2.09 -2.41
N GLY A 22 -9.49 2.74 -1.37
CA GLY A 22 -10.28 2.13 -0.30
C GLY A 22 -9.50 1.71 0.94
N VAL A 23 -8.17 1.62 0.84
CA VAL A 23 -7.27 1.31 1.98
C VAL A 23 -6.09 2.27 2.11
N ASP A 24 -5.83 3.11 1.12
CA ASP A 24 -4.74 4.07 1.04
C ASP A 24 -4.47 4.84 2.36
N SER A 25 -5.48 5.57 2.81
CA SER A 25 -5.48 6.44 3.99
C SER A 25 -5.32 5.68 5.30
N TYR A 26 -5.67 4.40 5.36
CA TYR A 26 -5.41 3.57 6.54
C TYR A 26 -3.91 3.48 6.80
N PHE A 27 -3.11 3.18 5.78
CA PHE A 27 -1.66 3.14 5.92
C PHE A 27 -1.07 4.52 6.21
N GLU A 28 -1.62 5.57 5.59
CA GLU A 28 -1.21 6.95 5.90
C GLU A 28 -1.42 7.29 7.37
N TYR A 29 -2.55 6.88 7.95
CA TYR A 29 -2.88 7.20 9.35
C TYR A 29 -1.98 6.47 10.33
N LEU A 30 -1.55 5.24 10.01
CA LEU A 30 -0.56 4.53 10.83
C LEU A 30 0.77 5.30 10.88
N VAL A 31 1.28 5.75 9.74
CA VAL A 31 2.54 6.49 9.68
C VAL A 31 2.40 7.89 10.25
N LYS A 32 1.44 8.69 9.78
CA LYS A 32 1.21 10.07 10.24
C LYS A 32 0.88 10.11 11.74
N GLY A 33 0.01 9.20 12.20
CA GLY A 33 -0.35 9.08 13.60
C GLY A 33 0.84 8.71 14.49
N SER A 34 1.78 7.90 13.99
CA SER A 34 3.00 7.57 14.75
C SER A 34 3.93 8.76 14.97
N PHE A 35 3.88 9.79 14.11
CA PHE A 35 4.62 11.03 14.29
C PHE A 35 3.89 12.03 15.21
N LEU A 36 2.56 12.04 15.16
CA LEU A 36 1.75 13.01 15.89
C LEU A 36 1.46 12.61 17.33
N PHE A 37 1.31 11.32 17.60
CA PHE A 37 0.88 10.82 18.89
C PHE A 37 1.98 9.98 19.56
N PRO A 38 2.01 9.90 20.91
CA PRO A 38 2.95 9.06 21.64
C PRO A 38 2.56 7.57 21.60
N TYR A 39 2.21 7.06 20.40
CA TYR A 39 1.79 5.69 20.16
C TYR A 39 2.74 5.00 19.15
N PRO A 40 3.89 4.47 19.61
CA PRO A 40 4.87 3.83 18.73
C PRO A 40 4.30 2.60 18.01
N LYS A 41 3.27 1.97 18.60
CA LYS A 41 2.50 0.86 18.04
C LYS A 41 2.01 1.13 16.60
N LEU A 42 1.68 2.38 16.27
CA LEU A 42 1.18 2.74 14.93
C LEU A 42 2.25 2.49 13.85
N MET A 43 3.50 2.87 14.11
CA MET A 43 4.61 2.58 13.20
C MET A 43 4.93 1.09 13.16
N GLU A 44 4.83 0.38 14.29
CA GLU A 44 5.00 -1.08 14.34
C GLU A 44 3.96 -1.80 13.47
N MET A 45 2.70 -1.37 13.52
CA MET A 45 1.63 -1.92 12.67
C MET A 45 1.92 -1.68 11.20
N PHE A 46 2.29 -0.46 10.81
CA PHE A 46 2.66 -0.15 9.42
C PHE A 46 3.80 -1.04 8.93
N LYS A 47 4.89 -1.12 9.70
CA LYS A 47 6.04 -1.96 9.37
C LYS A 47 5.71 -3.45 9.34
N GLY A 48 4.75 -3.89 10.15
CA GLY A 48 4.24 -5.26 10.16
C GLY A 48 3.57 -5.68 8.84
N TYR A 49 3.01 -4.73 8.09
CA TYR A 49 2.40 -5.02 6.79
C TYR A 49 3.41 -5.10 5.65
N LEU A 50 4.54 -4.38 5.75
CA LEU A 50 5.53 -4.30 4.66
C LEU A 50 5.98 -5.68 4.15
N PRO A 51 6.36 -6.68 4.98
CA PRO A 51 6.78 -7.98 4.48
C PRO A 51 5.73 -8.69 3.62
N ALA A 52 4.45 -8.55 3.96
CA ALA A 52 3.36 -9.16 3.19
C ALA A 52 3.10 -8.41 1.88
N ILE A 53 3.12 -7.08 1.92
CA ILE A 53 2.95 -6.23 0.73
C ILE A 53 4.09 -6.51 -0.26
N GLU A 54 5.34 -6.55 0.22
CA GLU A 54 6.50 -6.83 -0.62
C GLU A 54 6.49 -8.25 -1.20
N LYS A 55 6.00 -9.23 -0.44
CA LYS A 55 5.97 -10.62 -0.90
C LYS A 55 4.87 -10.89 -1.94
N TYR A 56 3.70 -10.30 -1.75
CA TYR A 56 2.51 -10.68 -2.52
C TYR A 56 2.10 -9.63 -3.54
N MET A 57 2.21 -8.34 -3.21
CA MET A 57 1.71 -7.26 -4.07
C MET A 57 2.79 -6.70 -5.00
N LYS A 58 4.06 -6.72 -4.60
CA LYS A 58 5.13 -6.16 -5.41
C LYS A 58 5.41 -7.02 -6.64
N MET A 59 5.28 -6.39 -7.81
CA MET A 59 5.63 -6.93 -9.12
C MET A 59 6.49 -5.90 -9.83
N ASP A 60 7.78 -6.23 -10.00
CA ASP A 60 8.80 -5.29 -10.47
C ASP A 60 8.78 -3.98 -9.64
N ASP A 61 8.46 -2.86 -10.27
CA ASP A 61 8.46 -1.53 -9.67
C ASP A 61 7.09 -1.13 -9.07
N TRP A 62 6.08 -1.97 -9.24
CA TRP A 62 4.68 -1.65 -8.99
C TRP A 62 4.06 -2.52 -7.90
N TYR A 63 2.96 -2.05 -7.33
CA TYR A 63 2.18 -2.76 -6.32
C TYR A 63 0.81 -3.09 -6.90
N MET A 64 0.58 -4.38 -7.15
CA MET A 64 -0.65 -4.88 -7.76
C MET A 64 -1.66 -5.29 -6.71
N TRP A 65 -2.94 -5.26 -7.10
CA TRP A 65 -4.01 -5.80 -6.27
C TRP A 65 -3.96 -7.32 -6.28
N VAL A 66 -4.13 -7.91 -5.09
CA VAL A 66 -4.07 -9.36 -4.88
C VAL A 66 -5.22 -9.85 -4.03
N HIS A 67 -5.55 -11.13 -4.17
CA HIS A 67 -6.50 -11.79 -3.29
C HIS A 67 -5.89 -12.00 -1.90
N MET A 68 -6.46 -11.39 -0.85
CA MET A 68 -5.92 -11.36 0.51
C MET A 68 -5.50 -12.74 1.06
N ALA A 69 -6.26 -13.80 0.76
CA ALA A 69 -5.96 -15.14 1.26
C ALA A 69 -4.99 -15.96 0.37
N LYS A 70 -4.90 -15.65 -0.93
CA LYS A 70 -4.17 -16.48 -1.91
C LYS A 70 -2.90 -15.81 -2.40
N GLY A 71 -2.81 -14.49 -2.33
CA GLY A 71 -1.72 -13.70 -2.89
C GLY A 71 -1.69 -13.67 -4.43
N SER A 72 -2.70 -14.24 -5.10
CA SER A 72 -2.82 -14.18 -6.57
C SER A 72 -3.23 -12.78 -6.99
N VAL A 73 -2.59 -12.24 -8.04
CA VAL A 73 -2.96 -10.96 -8.65
C VAL A 73 -4.42 -11.01 -9.10
N THR A 74 -5.20 -10.01 -8.70
CA THR A 74 -6.61 -9.88 -9.09
C THR A 74 -6.82 -8.73 -10.06
N MET A 75 -6.06 -7.64 -9.92
CA MET A 75 -6.11 -6.50 -10.84
C MET A 75 -4.70 -5.97 -11.10
N PRO A 76 -4.12 -6.22 -12.30
CA PRO A 76 -2.79 -5.75 -12.67
C PRO A 76 -2.85 -4.31 -13.22
N VAL A 77 -3.35 -3.38 -12.41
CA VAL A 77 -3.49 -1.97 -12.78
C VAL A 77 -2.82 -1.08 -11.74
N PHE A 78 -2.15 -0.03 -12.23
CA PHE A 78 -1.71 1.09 -11.42
C PHE A 78 -2.76 2.20 -11.47
N GLN A 79 -3.16 2.72 -10.33
CA GLN A 79 -4.08 3.84 -10.20
C GLN A 79 -3.35 5.06 -9.68
N SER A 80 -3.81 6.26 -10.04
CA SER A 80 -3.20 7.50 -9.56
C SER A 80 -3.18 7.61 -8.02
N LEU A 81 -4.13 6.98 -7.34
CA LEU A 81 -4.16 6.90 -5.87
C LEU A 81 -3.03 6.04 -5.29
N ASP A 82 -2.44 5.11 -6.05
CA ASP A 82 -1.30 4.29 -5.60
C ASP A 82 0.01 5.11 -5.52
N ALA A 83 0.07 6.28 -6.19
CA ALA A 83 1.28 7.11 -6.28
C ALA A 83 1.79 7.65 -4.93
N TYR A 84 0.94 7.66 -3.89
CA TYR A 84 1.33 8.06 -2.54
C TYR A 84 2.27 7.05 -1.86
N TRP A 85 2.17 5.78 -2.25
CA TRP A 85 2.78 4.64 -1.57
C TRP A 85 4.31 4.74 -1.43
N PRO A 86 5.10 5.04 -2.50
CA PRO A 86 6.52 5.24 -2.33
C PRO A 86 6.84 6.38 -1.34
N GLY A 87 6.12 7.50 -1.39
CA GLY A 87 6.30 8.58 -0.42
C GLY A 87 6.08 8.13 1.03
N LEU A 88 5.07 7.29 1.26
CA LEU A 88 4.79 6.72 2.58
C LEU A 88 5.90 5.77 3.06
N GLN A 89 6.48 4.97 2.16
CA GLN A 89 7.59 4.06 2.49
C GLN A 89 8.87 4.80 2.90
N VAL A 90 9.15 5.99 2.33
CA VAL A 90 10.24 6.86 2.81
C VAL A 90 10.07 7.18 4.29
N CYS A 91 8.86 7.60 4.69
CA CYS A 91 8.52 7.94 6.07
C CYS A 91 8.64 6.73 7.01
N GLY A 92 8.36 5.52 6.51
CA GLY A 92 8.57 4.27 7.24
C GLY A 92 10.03 3.82 7.37
N GLY A 93 10.95 4.47 6.66
CA GLY A 93 12.39 4.16 6.66
C GLY A 93 12.84 3.15 5.60
N ASN A 94 11.97 2.71 4.69
CA ASN A 94 12.31 1.76 3.62
C ASN A 94 12.80 2.53 2.37
N ARG A 95 14.10 2.87 2.30
CA ARG A 95 14.61 3.75 1.24
C ARG A 95 14.88 3.05 -0.10
N GLY A 96 15.39 1.81 -0.06
CA GLY A 96 15.88 1.14 -1.27
C GLY A 96 14.80 0.84 -2.30
N GLN A 97 13.69 0.23 -1.86
CA GLN A 97 12.59 -0.16 -2.77
C GLN A 97 11.78 1.04 -3.25
N THR A 98 11.70 2.04 -2.39
CA THR A 98 11.00 3.29 -2.65
C THR A 98 11.58 4.09 -3.79
N THR A 99 12.91 4.13 -3.91
CA THR A 99 13.56 4.90 -4.98
C THR A 99 13.13 4.40 -6.36
N VAL A 100 13.07 3.09 -6.55
CA VAL A 100 12.70 2.50 -7.84
C VAL A 100 11.23 2.79 -8.17
N CYS A 101 10.32 2.50 -7.24
CA CYS A 101 8.89 2.77 -7.44
C CYS A 101 8.60 4.25 -7.69
N LEU A 102 9.24 5.16 -6.95
CA LEU A 102 9.05 6.61 -7.11
C LEU A 102 9.52 7.11 -8.48
N LEU A 103 10.64 6.60 -8.98
CA LEU A 103 11.14 6.91 -10.32
C LEU A 103 10.17 6.41 -11.40
N SER A 104 9.67 5.19 -11.28
CA SER A 104 8.73 4.61 -12.25
C SER A 104 7.40 5.37 -12.28
N VAL A 105 6.90 5.83 -11.12
CA VAL A 105 5.74 6.73 -11.06
C VAL A 105 6.02 8.05 -11.78
N PHE A 106 7.17 8.69 -11.53
CA PHE A 106 7.56 9.95 -12.19
C PHE A 106 7.63 9.79 -13.71
N GLU A 107 8.35 8.79 -14.21
CA GLU A 107 8.47 8.50 -15.64
C GLU A 107 7.11 8.20 -16.29
N TRP A 108 6.21 7.49 -15.60
CA TRP A 108 4.87 7.21 -16.08
C TRP A 108 4.07 8.50 -16.32
N TYR A 109 4.11 9.45 -15.38
CA TYR A 109 3.47 10.77 -15.55
C TYR A 109 4.06 11.57 -16.72
N HIS A 110 5.37 11.42 -17.00
CA HIS A 110 6.05 12.16 -18.06
C HIS A 110 5.89 11.56 -19.46
N THR A 111 5.61 10.25 -19.56
CA THR A 111 5.54 9.51 -20.82
C THR A 111 4.11 9.13 -21.23
N ALA A 112 3.25 8.72 -20.28
CA ALA A 112 1.93 8.16 -20.59
C ALA A 112 0.80 9.20 -20.67
N LEU A 113 1.01 10.43 -20.16
CA LEU A 113 0.03 11.51 -20.17
C LEU A 113 0.34 12.62 -21.21
N ARG A 114 1.29 12.38 -22.12
CA ARG A 114 1.54 13.21 -23.30
C ARG A 114 0.92 12.57 -24.53
#